data_AF-A0A0G1YGC5-F1
#
_entry.id   AF-A0A0G1YGC5-F1
#
_cell.length_a   1.000
_cell.length_b   1.000
_cell.length_c   1.000
_cell.angle_alpha   90.00
_cell.angle_beta   90.00
_cell.angle_gamma   90.00
#
_symmetry.space_group_name_H-M   'P 1'
#
loop_
_entity.id
_entity.type
_entity.pdbx_description
1 polymer ?
#
loop_
_entity_poly.entity_id
_entity_poly.type
_entity_poly.pdbx_seq_one_letter_code
_entity_poly.pdbx_strand_id
1 'polypeptide(L)'
;MSFKSLLPFLLLSLAILGFLDAVYLTAQHYLGFTLFCPITGCSAVLKSSYAIFLGFPIALFGALYYLAILLGVIAYLDTKKEIFLFGSALLTLPGFLITIGLIYLQLFVINSICLYCLISAVTTTGLFGLSLPLLLRRIR
;
A
#
# COMPACT_ATOMS: atom_id res chain seq x y z
N MET A 1 20.74 -11.67 16.57
CA MET A 1 19.61 -12.09 15.70
C MET A 1 19.78 -11.44 14.34
N SER A 2 19.92 -12.23 13.27
CA SER A 2 20.43 -11.76 11.98
C SER A 2 19.37 -10.98 11.17
N PHE A 3 19.70 -9.78 10.70
CA PHE A 3 18.86 -8.85 9.92
C PHE A 3 18.12 -9.52 8.75
N LYS A 4 18.67 -10.61 8.18
CA LYS A 4 18.05 -11.38 7.10
C LYS A 4 16.76 -12.12 7.49
N SER A 5 16.61 -12.56 8.75
CA SER A 5 15.45 -13.36 9.16
C SER A 5 14.24 -12.51 9.56
N LEU A 6 14.45 -11.24 9.91
CA LEU A 6 13.38 -10.32 10.34
C LEU A 6 12.69 -9.63 9.15
N LEU A 7 13.39 -9.51 8.03
CA LEU A 7 12.92 -8.83 6.82
C LEU A 7 11.55 -9.34 6.31
N PRO A 8 11.30 -10.65 6.14
CA PRO A 8 10.00 -11.14 5.69
C PRO A 8 8.89 -10.87 6.70
N PHE A 9 9.17 -10.95 8.01
CA PHE A 9 8.19 -10.61 9.05
C PHE A 9 7.81 -9.12 9.02
N LEU A 10 8.79 -8.24 8.78
CA LEU A 10 8.55 -6.81 8.67
C LEU A 10 7.69 -6.50 7.44
N LEU A 11 8.03 -7.06 6.27
CA LEU A 11 7.23 -6.95 5.04
C LEU A 11 5.80 -7.43 5.25
N LEU A 12 5.64 -8.59 5.93
CA LEU A 12 4.33 -9.15 6.25
C LEU A 12 3.51 -8.19 7.13
N SER A 13 4.12 -7.62 8.18
CA SER A 13 3.44 -6.68 9.08
C SER A 13 2.98 -5.42 8.36
N LEU A 14 3.82 -4.83 7.49
CA LEU A 14 3.47 -3.66 6.70
C LEU A 14 2.37 -3.96 5.68
N ALA A 15 2.42 -5.12 5.02
CA ALA A 15 1.42 -5.54 4.06
C ALA A 15 0.06 -5.79 4.72
N ILE A 16 0.04 -6.39 5.92
CA ILE A 16 -1.19 -6.57 6.70
C ILE A 16 -1.79 -5.22 7.10
N LEU A 17 -0.98 -4.29 7.63
CA LEU A 17 -1.45 -2.96 8.00
C LEU A 17 -2.06 -2.22 6.79
N GLY A 18 -1.34 -2.17 5.67
CA GLY A 18 -1.84 -1.54 4.45
C GLY A 18 -3.08 -2.22 3.88
N PHE A 19 -3.18 -3.56 3.98
CA PHE A 19 -4.37 -4.30 3.57
C PHE A 19 -5.58 -3.95 4.45
N LEU A 20 -5.40 -3.92 5.78
CA LEU A 20 -6.47 -3.53 6.70
C LEU A 20 -6.96 -2.12 6.42
N ASP A 21 -6.06 -1.16 6.20
CA ASP A 21 -6.43 0.22 5.85
C ASP A 21 -7.23 0.27 4.54
N ALA A 22 -6.77 -0.44 3.51
CA ALA A 22 -7.42 -0.46 2.21
C ALA A 22 -8.81 -1.12 2.26
N VAL A 23 -8.94 -2.23 2.98
CA VAL A 23 -10.22 -2.92 3.21
C VAL A 23 -11.15 -2.02 4.02
N TYR A 24 -10.64 -1.34 5.05
CA TYR A 24 -11.43 -0.43 5.87
C TYR A 24 -12.01 0.73 5.04
N LEU A 25 -11.20 1.36 4.18
CA LEU A 25 -11.68 2.40 3.26
C LEU A 25 -12.67 1.86 2.23
N THR A 26 -12.42 0.66 1.72
CA THR A 26 -13.32 0.02 0.75
C THR A 26 -14.68 -0.27 1.40
N ALA A 27 -14.68 -0.86 2.59
CA ALA A 27 -15.87 -1.12 3.37
C ALA A 27 -16.64 0.17 3.64
N GLN A 28 -15.95 1.24 4.02
CA GLN A 28 -16.56 2.53 4.26
C GLN A 28 -17.19 3.14 2.99
N HIS A 29 -16.58 2.97 1.82
CA HIS A 29 -17.15 3.44 0.56
C HIS A 29 -18.48 2.72 0.24
N TYR A 30 -18.57 1.42 0.49
CA TYR A 30 -19.79 0.63 0.20
C TYR A 30 -20.86 0.72 1.30
N LEU A 31 -20.45 0.73 2.58
CA LEU A 31 -21.37 0.73 3.73
C LEU A 31 -21.75 2.14 4.17
N GLY A 32 -21.01 3.17 3.74
CA GLY A 32 -21.34 4.57 4.00
C GLY A 32 -21.20 5.01 5.47
N PHE A 33 -20.50 4.25 6.31
CA PHE A 33 -20.28 4.64 7.71
C PHE A 33 -19.31 5.82 7.83
N THR A 34 -19.39 6.54 8.94
CA THR A 34 -18.51 7.68 9.23
C THR A 34 -17.10 7.21 9.55
N LEU A 35 -16.10 7.70 8.80
CA LEU A 35 -14.70 7.52 9.15
C LEU A 35 -14.36 8.28 10.41
N PHE A 36 -13.64 7.60 11.29
CA PHE A 36 -12.85 8.27 12.30
C PHE A 36 -11.60 8.86 11.65
N CYS A 37 -11.65 10.12 11.24
CA CYS A 37 -10.47 10.83 10.78
C CYS A 37 -10.07 11.89 11.83
N PRO A 38 -8.90 11.77 12.47
CA PRO A 38 -8.45 12.72 13.50
C PRO A 38 -8.08 14.09 12.90
N ILE A 39 -7.93 14.17 11.57
CA ILE A 39 -7.67 15.41 10.83
C ILE A 39 -8.89 15.77 9.97
N THR A 40 -9.13 17.06 9.78
CA THR A 40 -10.16 17.53 8.86
C THR A 40 -9.70 17.35 7.42
N GLY A 41 -10.57 16.83 6.54
CA GLY A 41 -10.29 16.70 5.11
C GLY A 41 -10.30 15.29 4.52
N CYS A 42 -10.24 14.21 5.34
CA CYS A 42 -10.39 12.84 4.82
C CYS A 42 -11.64 12.68 3.94
N SER A 43 -12.78 13.19 4.42
CA SER A 43 -14.05 13.11 3.69
C SER A 43 -14.03 13.85 2.35
N ALA A 44 -13.27 14.95 2.24
CA ALA A 44 -13.11 15.69 1.00
C ALA A 44 -12.28 14.88 -0.01
N VAL A 45 -11.21 14.22 0.45
CA VAL A 45 -10.38 13.33 -0.38
C VAL A 45 -11.20 12.14 -0.86
N LEU A 46 -11.94 11.47 0.03
CA LEU A 46 -12.70 10.27 -0.30
C LEU A 46 -13.94 10.53 -1.17
N LYS A 47 -14.54 11.73 -1.09
CA LYS A 47 -15.66 12.13 -1.97
C LYS A 47 -15.19 12.78 -3.27
N SER A 48 -13.89 13.02 -3.44
CA SER A 48 -13.37 13.61 -4.66
C SER A 48 -13.52 12.67 -5.86
N SER A 49 -13.58 13.23 -7.07
CA SER A 49 -13.58 12.44 -8.31
C SER A 49 -12.34 11.56 -8.47
N TYR A 50 -11.26 11.86 -7.74
CA TYR A 50 -10.01 11.10 -7.76
C TYR A 50 -10.02 9.90 -6.83
N ALA A 51 -11.00 9.76 -5.94
CA ALA A 51 -11.16 8.56 -5.12
C ALA A 51 -11.67 7.36 -5.95
N ILE A 52 -12.24 7.64 -7.12
CA ILE A 52 -12.80 6.65 -8.04
C ILE A 52 -11.90 6.58 -9.27
N PHE A 53 -11.39 5.40 -9.57
CA PHE A 53 -10.61 5.11 -10.76
C PHE A 53 -11.31 4.02 -11.56
N LEU A 54 -11.63 4.31 -12.83
CA LEU A 54 -12.39 3.40 -13.71
C LEU A 54 -13.75 2.94 -13.13
N GLY A 55 -14.40 3.78 -12.32
CA GLY A 55 -15.67 3.45 -11.66
C GLY A 55 -15.53 2.67 -10.35
N PHE A 56 -14.31 2.32 -9.93
CA PHE A 56 -14.04 1.62 -8.67
C PHE A 56 -13.23 2.47 -7.69
N PRO A 57 -13.42 2.34 -6.38
CA PRO A 57 -12.63 3.09 -5.41
C PRO A 57 -11.16 2.66 -5.48
N ILE A 58 -10.25 3.64 -5.45
CA ILE A 58 -8.79 3.39 -5.41
C ILE A 58 -8.37 2.53 -4.22
N ALA A 59 -9.14 2.59 -3.13
CA ALA A 59 -8.96 1.71 -1.97
C ALA A 59 -9.01 0.22 -2.34
N LEU A 60 -9.82 -0.16 -3.34
CA LEU A 60 -9.97 -1.53 -3.80
C LEU A 60 -8.73 -2.01 -4.57
N PHE A 61 -8.15 -1.13 -5.39
CA PHE A 61 -6.85 -1.38 -6.04
C PHE A 61 -5.72 -1.49 -5.00
N GLY A 62 -5.74 -0.64 -3.97
CA GLY A 62 -4.83 -0.73 -2.83
C GLY A 62 -4.95 -2.07 -2.12
N ALA A 63 -6.17 -2.55 -1.86
CA ALA A 63 -6.40 -3.84 -1.21
C ALA A 63 -5.85 -5.00 -2.05
N LEU A 64 -6.09 -5.00 -3.37
CA LEU A 64 -5.53 -5.99 -4.29
C LEU A 64 -4.00 -5.95 -4.32
N TYR A 65 -3.42 -4.75 -4.29
CA TYR A 65 -1.97 -4.54 -4.25
C TYR A 65 -1.34 -5.14 -2.99
N TYR A 66 -1.87 -4.82 -1.80
CA TYR A 66 -1.35 -5.39 -0.55
C TYR A 66 -1.56 -6.89 -0.45
N LEU A 67 -2.70 -7.40 -0.96
CA LEU A 67 -2.97 -8.83 -1.02
C LEU A 67 -1.94 -9.55 -1.90
N ALA A 68 -1.61 -9.01 -3.07
CA ALA A 68 -0.60 -9.58 -3.95
C ALA A 68 0.80 -9.63 -3.28
N ILE A 69 1.17 -8.59 -2.54
CA ILE A 69 2.41 -8.57 -1.74
C ILE A 69 2.36 -9.62 -0.64
N LEU A 70 1.25 -9.71 0.10
CA LEU A 70 1.05 -10.70 1.16
C LEU A 70 1.24 -12.13 0.63
N LEU A 71 0.59 -12.46 -0.49
CA LEU A 71 0.73 -13.76 -1.13
C LEU A 71 2.17 -14.03 -1.58
N GLY A 72 2.86 -13.02 -2.13
CA GLY A 72 4.27 -13.14 -2.52
C GLY A 72 5.19 -13.42 -1.32
N VAL A 73 4.97 -12.76 -0.18
CA VAL A 73 5.74 -12.96 1.05
C VAL A 73 5.45 -14.34 1.67
N ILE A 74 4.18 -14.76 1.70
CA ILE A 74 3.78 -16.09 2.21
C ILE A 74 4.37 -17.20 1.33
N ALA A 75 4.30 -17.07 0.00
CA ALA A 75 4.87 -18.03 -0.93
C ALA A 75 6.40 -18.13 -0.79
N TYR A 76 7.06 -17.01 -0.47
CA TYR A 76 8.48 -17.00 -0.12
C TYR A 76 8.76 -17.73 1.20
N LEU A 77 7.94 -17.55 2.24
CA LEU A 77 8.11 -18.25 3.52
C LEU A 77 8.01 -19.77 3.37
N ASP A 78 7.09 -20.24 2.51
CA ASP A 78 6.87 -21.67 2.24
C ASP A 78 7.98 -22.26 1.34
N THR A 79 8.20 -21.65 0.18
CA THR A 79 9.10 -22.22 -0.84
C THR A 79 10.58 -21.80 -0.67
N LYS A 80 10.84 -20.71 0.08
CA LYS A 80 12.15 -20.02 0.20
C LYS A 80 12.78 -19.61 -1.14
N LYS A 81 12.00 -19.56 -2.22
CA LYS A 81 12.46 -19.15 -3.55
C LYS A 81 12.43 -17.64 -3.68
N GLU A 82 13.58 -17.05 -3.98
CA GLU A 82 13.72 -15.59 -4.18
C GLU A 82 12.85 -15.02 -5.31
N ILE A 83 12.38 -15.86 -6.24
CA ILE A 83 11.47 -15.46 -7.33
C ILE A 83 10.17 -14.83 -6.80
N PHE A 84 9.58 -15.36 -5.74
CA PHE A 84 8.34 -14.79 -5.17
C PHE A 84 8.58 -13.43 -4.52
N LEU A 85 9.72 -13.31 -3.84
CA LEU A 85 10.15 -12.07 -3.21
C LEU A 85 10.47 -11.01 -4.28
N PHE A 86 11.14 -11.40 -5.38
CA PHE A 86 11.37 -10.55 -6.53
C PHE A 86 10.06 -10.10 -7.22
N GLY A 87 9.09 -11.01 -7.37
CA GLY A 87 7.77 -10.67 -7.90
C GLY A 87 7.07 -9.60 -7.05
N SER A 88 7.04 -9.78 -5.73
CA SER A 88 6.46 -8.78 -4.81
C SER A 88 7.21 -7.43 -4.87
N ALA A 89 8.53 -7.45 -5.01
CA ALA A 89 9.35 -6.25 -5.16
C ALA A 89 9.06 -5.53 -6.49
N LEU A 90 8.87 -6.27 -7.59
CA LEU A 90 8.50 -5.67 -8.88
C LEU A 90 7.13 -4.97 -8.79
N LEU A 91 6.19 -5.53 -8.04
CA LEU A 91 4.89 -4.90 -7.78
C LEU A 91 5.02 -3.60 -6.97
N THR A 92 6.05 -3.44 -6.12
CA THR A 92 6.23 -2.20 -5.34
C THR A 92 6.55 -0.97 -6.19
N LEU A 93 7.12 -1.11 -7.40
CA LEU A 93 7.37 0.01 -8.31
C LEU A 93 6.11 0.78 -8.72
N PRO A 94 5.09 0.14 -9.34
CA PRO A 94 3.86 0.83 -9.70
C PRO A 94 3.11 1.36 -8.47
N GLY A 95 3.13 0.63 -7.34
CA GLY A 95 2.53 1.12 -6.08
C GLY A 95 3.16 2.42 -5.58
N PHE A 96 4.48 2.55 -5.68
CA PHE A 96 5.20 3.76 -5.31
C PHE A 96 4.87 4.94 -6.25
N LEU A 97 4.81 4.70 -7.57
CA LEU A 97 4.40 5.72 -8.54
C LEU A 97 2.98 6.24 -8.28
N ILE A 98 2.04 5.33 -8.00
CA ILE A 98 0.66 5.69 -7.65
C ILE A 98 0.62 6.51 -6.36
N THR A 99 1.42 6.15 -5.37
CA THR A 99 1.53 6.88 -4.10
C THR A 99 1.97 8.33 -4.31
N ILE A 100 2.99 8.57 -5.15
CA ILE A 100 3.45 9.92 -5.47
C ILE A 100 2.31 10.71 -6.14
N GLY A 101 1.60 10.10 -7.09
CA GLY A 101 0.46 10.73 -7.76
C GLY A 101 -0.67 11.11 -6.79
N LEU A 102 -0.98 10.24 -5.83
CA LEU A 102 -2.01 10.50 -4.81
C LEU A 102 -1.62 11.63 -3.86
N ILE A 103 -0.36 11.68 -3.42
CA ILE A 103 0.15 12.77 -2.57
C ILE A 103 0.10 14.10 -3.35
N TYR A 104 0.51 14.09 -4.62
CA TYR A 104 0.42 15.26 -5.49
C TYR A 104 -1.02 15.78 -5.60
N LEU A 105 -1.98 14.88 -5.82
CA LEU A 105 -3.40 15.21 -5.87
C LEU A 105 -3.91 15.82 -4.56
N GLN A 106 -3.51 15.26 -3.41
CA GLN A 106 -3.93 15.77 -2.10
C GLN A 106 -3.43 17.18 -1.82
N LEU A 107 -2.17 17.46 -2.14
CA LEU A 107 -1.53 18.74 -1.85
C LEU A 107 -1.90 19.84 -2.85
N PHE A 108 -1.90 19.53 -4.15
CA PHE A 108 -2.08 20.56 -5.19
C PHE A 108 -3.51 20.72 -5.67
N VAL A 109 -4.30 19.64 -5.69
CA VAL A 109 -5.65 19.67 -6.28
C VAL A 109 -6.71 19.77 -5.20
N ILE A 110 -6.71 18.83 -4.24
CA ILE A 110 -7.74 18.74 -3.21
C ILE A 110 -7.46 19.71 -2.04
N ASN A 111 -6.20 20.10 -1.85
CA ASN A 111 -5.73 20.90 -0.70
C ASN A 111 -6.21 20.33 0.65
N SER A 112 -6.33 19.00 0.73
CA SER A 112 -6.80 18.28 1.92
C SER A 112 -5.99 17.00 2.10
N ILE A 113 -5.68 16.68 3.35
CA ILE A 113 -4.85 15.53 3.70
C ILE A 113 -5.76 14.42 4.24
N CYS A 114 -5.52 13.19 3.77
CA CYS A 114 -6.19 12.01 4.29
C CYS A 114 -5.19 11.14 5.05
N LEU A 115 -5.43 10.94 6.35
CA LEU A 115 -4.53 10.17 7.23
C LEU A 115 -4.34 8.75 6.71
N TYR A 116 -5.43 8.09 6.29
CA TYR A 116 -5.39 6.73 5.76
C TYR A 116 -4.58 6.61 4.47
N CYS A 117 -4.71 7.58 3.56
CA CYS A 117 -3.88 7.60 2.37
C CYS A 117 -2.40 7.83 2.70
N LEU A 118 -2.11 8.64 3.73
CA LEU A 118 -0.75 8.87 4.21
C LEU A 118 -0.16 7.61 4.85
N ILE A 119 -0.95 6.88 5.65
CA ILE A 119 -0.54 5.58 6.21
C ILE A 119 -0.21 4.62 5.07
N SER A 120 -1.08 4.53 4.06
CA SER A 120 -0.85 3.70 2.88
C SER A 120 0.40 4.11 2.09
N ALA A 121 0.69 5.41 2.03
CA ALA A 121 1.91 5.93 1.41
C ALA A 121 3.16 5.50 2.17
N VAL A 122 3.13 5.57 3.50
CA VAL A 122 4.23 5.15 4.38
C VAL A 122 4.46 3.64 4.28
N THR A 123 3.40 2.82 4.33
CA THR A 123 3.52 1.36 4.20
C THR A 123 4.05 0.96 2.83
N THR A 124 3.57 1.57 1.74
CA THR A 124 4.06 1.30 0.38
C THR A 124 5.53 1.72 0.22
N THR A 125 5.89 2.90 0.74
CA THR A 125 7.27 3.39 0.71
C THR A 125 8.20 2.53 1.55
N GLY A 126 7.73 2.06 2.72
CA GLY A 126 8.47 1.13 3.58
C GLY A 126 8.68 -0.23 2.91
N LEU A 127 7.63 -0.78 2.28
CA LEU A 127 7.71 -2.01 1.47
C LEU A 127 8.73 -1.87 0.35
N PHE A 128 8.69 -0.76 -0.39
CA PHE A 128 9.65 -0.46 -1.46
C PHE A 128 11.08 -0.32 -0.93
N GLY A 129 11.29 0.44 0.16
CA GLY A 129 12.61 0.64 0.74
C GLY A 129 13.26 -0.66 1.25
N LEU A 130 12.46 -1.57 1.80
CA LEU A 130 12.91 -2.89 2.26
C LEU A 130 13.14 -3.87 1.10
N SER A 131 12.34 -3.79 0.03
CA SER A 131 12.44 -4.67 -1.14
C SER A 131 13.55 -4.23 -2.12
N LEU A 132 13.88 -2.94 -2.17
CA LEU A 132 14.87 -2.35 -3.06
C LEU A 132 16.28 -2.98 -2.97
N PRO A 133 16.90 -3.17 -1.79
CA PRO A 133 18.23 -3.79 -1.70
C PRO A 133 18.23 -5.27 -2.14
N LEU A 134 17.10 -5.97 -2.03
CA LEU A 134 16.95 -7.35 -2.54
C LEU A 134 16.87 -7.35 -4.06
N LEU A 135 16.12 -6.41 -4.63
CA LEU A 135 15.99 -6.23 -6.08
C LEU A 135 17.34 -5.89 -6.71
N LEU A 136 18.08 -4.95 -6.11
CA LEU A 136 19.40 -4.52 -6.57
C LEU A 136 20.46 -5.63 -6.49
N ARG A 137 20.36 -6.55 -5.51
CA ARG A 137 21.26 -7.72 -5.42
C ARG A 137 20.99 -8.80 -6.45
N ARG A 138 19.78 -8.86 -7.00
CA ARG A 138 19.38 -9.84 -8.02
C ARG A 138 19.69 -9.35 -9.44
N ILE A 139 19.59 -8.02 -9.65
CA ILE A 139 19.84 -7.36 -10.93
C ILE A 139 21.34 -7.18 -11.19
N ARG A 140 22.15 -7.02 -10.14
CA ARG A 140 23.62 -7.03 -10.20
C ARG A 140 24.15 -8.45 -10.14
#